data_AF-A0A350M2A0-F1
#
_entry.id   AF-A0A350M2A0-F1
#
_cell.length_a   1.000
_cell.length_b   1.000
_cell.length_c   1.000
_cell.angle_alpha   90.00
_cell.angle_beta   90.00
_cell.angle_gamma   90.00
#
_symmetry.space_group_name_H-M   'P 1'
#
loop_
_entity.id
_entity.type
_entity.pdbx_description
1 polymer ?
#
loop_
_entity_poly.entity_id
_entity_poly.type
_entity_poly.pdbx_seq_one_letter_code
_entity_poly.pdbx_strand_id
1 'polypeptide(L)' 'VTGDVWQIDLPLKVSSGLIQGLSLLGRLDGVKVIKFNDKDVMRHPLVKKIIKAYDSKK' A
#
# COMPACT_ATOMS: atom_id res chain seq x y z
N VAL A 1 4.06 -2.41 12.29
CA VAL A 1 4.02 -3.30 11.12
C VAL A 1 3.89 -2.46 9.87
N THR A 2 4.63 -2.77 8.81
CA THR A 2 4.58 -2.08 7.51
C THR A 2 4.13 -3.07 6.44
N GLY A 3 3.42 -2.59 5.40
CA GLY A 3 3.01 -3.41 4.26
C GLY A 3 2.29 -2.59 3.21
N ASP A 4 2.17 -3.16 2.00
CA ASP A 4 1.45 -2.58 0.87
C ASP A 4 0.19 -3.42 0.57
N VAL A 5 -0.97 -2.76 0.60
CA VAL A 5 -2.27 -3.41 0.34
C VAL A 5 -2.44 -3.84 -1.12
N TRP A 6 -1.66 -3.28 -2.04
CA TRP A 6 -1.69 -3.64 -3.47
C TRP A 6 -0.81 -4.85 -3.78
N GLN A 7 0.12 -5.22 -2.90
CA GLN A 7 1.04 -6.34 -3.09
C GLN A 7 0.51 -7.61 -2.39
N ILE A 8 -0.69 -8.05 -2.78
CA ILE A 8 -1.26 -9.31 -2.29
C ILE A 8 -0.84 -10.43 -3.24
N ASP A 9 0.19 -11.17 -2.86
CA ASP A 9 0.69 -12.34 -3.58
C ASP A 9 0.22 -13.65 -2.91
N LEU A 10 -1.10 -13.75 -2.71
CA LEU A 10 -1.73 -14.91 -2.08
C LEU A 10 -2.50 -15.75 -3.10
N PRO A 11 -2.63 -17.07 -2.89
CA PRO A 11 -3.46 -17.91 -3.73
C PRO A 11 -4.90 -17.39 -3.81
N LEU A 12 -5.56 -17.68 -4.94
CA LEU A 12 -6.97 -17.33 -5.14
C LEU A 12 -7.82 -17.82 -3.97
N LYS A 13 -8.72 -16.95 -3.49
CA LYS A 13 -9.62 -17.15 -2.33
C LYS A 13 -8.96 -17.08 -0.94
N VAL A 14 -7.68 -16.75 -0.84
CA VAL A 14 -7.05 -16.44 0.45
C VAL A 14 -7.22 -14.95 0.77
N SER A 15 -7.73 -14.64 1.96
CA SER A 15 -7.88 -13.26 2.43
C SER A 15 -6.52 -12.67 2.83
N SER A 16 -6.28 -11.39 2.52
CA SER A 16 -5.08 -10.69 2.96
C SER A 16 -5.09 -10.47 4.48
N GLY A 17 -4.10 -11.03 5.17
CA GLY A 17 -3.89 -10.81 6.60
C GLY A 17 -3.58 -9.35 6.94
N LEU A 18 -2.94 -8.61 6.02
CA LEU A 18 -2.71 -7.17 6.19
C LEU A 18 -4.03 -6.39 6.18
N ILE A 19 -4.93 -6.67 5.23
CA ILE A 19 -6.23 -6.02 5.16
C ILE A 19 -7.09 -6.37 6.39
N GLN A 20 -7.11 -7.64 6.80
CA GLN A 20 -7.81 -8.05 8.04
C GLN A 20 -7.22 -7.34 9.26
N GLY A 21 -5.90 -7.32 9.40
CA GLY A 21 -5.21 -6.67 10.52
C GLY A 21 -5.52 -5.18 10.60
N LEU A 22 -5.54 -4.47 9.47
CA LEU A 22 -5.95 -3.06 9.44
C LEU A 22 -7.39 -2.84 9.93
N SER A 23 -8.31 -3.75 9.61
CA SER A 23 -9.72 -3.68 10.04
C SER A 23 -9.91 -3.99 11.52
N LEU A 24 -9.22 -5.02 12.01
CA LEU A 24 -9.35 -5.52 13.39
C LEU A 24 -8.55 -4.67 14.38
N LEU A 25 -7.27 -4.44 14.10
CA LEU A 25 -6.34 -3.81 15.03
C LEU A 25 -6.46 -2.29 15.03
N GLY A 26 -6.94 -1.68 13.94
CA GLY A 26 -7.11 -0.24 13.84
C GLY A 26 -8.16 0.36 14.78
N ARG A 27 -8.95 -0.49 15.46
CA ARG A 27 -9.97 -0.09 16.45
C ARG A 27 -9.49 -0.23 17.89
N LEU A 28 -8.29 -0.78 18.12
CA LEU A 28 -7.77 -1.02 19.45
C LEU A 28 -7.11 0.25 20.00
N ASP A 29 -7.38 0.54 21.27
CA ASP A 29 -6.71 1.63 21.97
C ASP A 29 -5.19 1.39 22.02
N GLY A 30 -4.42 2.45 21.79
CA GLY A 30 -2.96 2.38 21.70
C GLY A 30 -2.42 1.92 20.33
N VAL A 31 -3.27 1.60 19.36
CA VAL A 31 -2.86 1.29 17.98
C VAL A 31 -3.22 2.43 17.04
N LYS A 32 -2.25 2.86 16.22
CA LYS A 32 -2.47 3.86 15.17
C LYS A 32 -2.16 3.28 13.80
N VAL A 33 -3.11 3.40 12.88
CA VAL A 33 -2.92 3.08 11.47
C VAL A 33 -2.51 4.35 10.73
N ILE A 34 -1.38 4.30 10.03
CA ILE A 34 -0.87 5.39 9.19
C ILE A 34 -0.85 4.91 7.75
N LYS A 35 -1.52 5.64 6.85
CA LYS A 35 -1.55 5.35 5.41
C LYS A 35 -0.73 6.39 4.67
N PHE A 36 0.28 5.93 3.93
CA PHE A 36 1.04 6.78 3.03
C PHE A 36 0.37 6.86 1.66
N ASN A 37 0.60 7.97 0.97
CA ASN A 37 0.20 8.19 -0.41
C ASN A 37 1.42 8.58 -1.26
N ASP A 38 1.21 8.85 -2.54
CA ASP A 38 2.31 9.16 -3.47
C ASP A 38 3.14 10.39 -3.11
N LYS A 39 2.57 11.33 -2.37
CA LYS A 39 3.26 12.55 -1.91
C LYS A 39 4.25 12.24 -0.79
N ASP A 40 4.03 11.17 -0.03
CA ASP A 40 4.89 10.73 1.06
C ASP A 40 6.11 9.93 0.58
N VAL A 41 6.16 9.60 -0.72
CA VAL A 41 7.23 8.78 -1.31
C VAL A 41 8.23 9.65 -2.08
N MET A 42 9.43 9.77 -1.52
CA MET A 42 10.58 10.34 -2.23
C MET A 42 11.10 9.35 -3.29
N ARG A 43 10.78 9.62 -4.55
CA ARG A 43 11.28 8.87 -5.71
C ARG A 43 12.28 9.70 -6.50
N HIS A 44 13.34 9.06 -6.98
CA HIS A 44 14.30 9.67 -7.90
C HIS A 44 13.57 10.30 -9.12
N PRO A 45 13.98 11.48 -9.63
CA PRO A 45 13.27 12.14 -10.73
C PRO A 45 13.08 11.28 -11.98
N LEU A 46 14.07 10.42 -12.31
CA LEU A 46 13.96 9.48 -13.43
C LEU A 46 12.83 8.46 -13.22
N VAL A 47 12.71 7.89 -12.02
CA VAL A 47 11.67 6.91 -11.69
C VAL A 47 10.28 7.55 -11.82
N LYS A 48 10.12 8.80 -11.37
CA LYS A 48 8.86 9.54 -11.55
C LYS A 48 8.50 9.71 -13.03
N LYS A 49 9.48 9.99 -13.90
CA LYS A 49 9.25 10.10 -15.36
C LYS A 49 8.81 8.76 -15.95
N ILE A 50 9.46 7.67 -15.55
CA ILE A 50 9.11 6.31 -16.01
C ILE A 50 7.66 5.98 -15.62
N ILE A 51 7.29 6.16 -14.34
CA ILE A 51 5.92 5.88 -13.87
C ILE A 51 4.88 6.67 -14.67
N LYS A 52 5.07 8.00 -14.83
CA LYS A 52 4.16 8.85 -15.60
C LYS A 52 3.97 8.38 -17.05
N ALA A 53 5.03 7.87 -17.68
CA ALA A 53 4.95 7.36 -19.05
C ALA A 53 4.05 6.11 -19.15
N TYR A 54 4.12 5.22 -18.16
CA TYR A 54 3.23 4.05 -18.10
C TYR A 54 1.79 4.42 -17.75
N ASP A 55 1.59 5.35 -16.81
CA ASP A 55 0.25 5.82 -16.43
C ASP A 55 -0.49 6.47 -17.61
N SER A 56 0.22 7.19 -18.48
CA SER A 56 -0.38 7.83 -19.68
C SER A 56 -0.87 6.86 -20.76
N LYS A 57 -0.50 5.57 -20.68
CA LYS A 57 -0.93 4.52 -21.61
C LYS A 57 -2.14 3.72 -21.11
N LYS A 58 -2.64 4.03 -19.92
CA LYS A 58 -3.80 3.40 -19.30
C LYS A 58 -5.07 4.17 -19.65
#